data_AF-A0A4Q3W7P8-F1
#
_entry.id   AF-A0A4Q3W7P8-F1
#
_cell.length_a   1.000
_cell.length_b   1.000
_cell.length_c   1.000
_cell.angle_alpha   90.00
_cell.angle_beta   90.00
_cell.angle_gamma   90.00
#
_symmetry.space_group_name_H-M   'P 1'
#
loop_
_entity.id
_entity.type
_entity.pdbx_description
1 polymer ?
#
loop_
_entity_poly.entity_id
_entity_poly.type
_entity_poly.pdbx_seq_one_letter_code
_entity_poly.pdbx_strand_id
1 'polypeptide(L)' 'MGIDQDIHQTKFRNEYQKASVNLLYTYGWITERTKEVFAAEDITPQQFNILRILRGSHPQPLSTLQIRERMLDKMSDT' A
#
# COMPACT_ATOMS: atom_id res chain seq x y z
N MET A 1 20.76 11.39 -7.48
CA MET A 1 19.65 10.75 -6.76
C MET A 1 18.38 11.50 -7.11
N GLY A 2 17.52 10.88 -7.91
CA GLY A 2 16.29 11.48 -8.40
C GLY A 2 15.53 10.42 -9.20
N ILE A 3 14.20 10.48 -9.17
CA ILE A 3 13.36 9.46 -9.79
C ILE A 3 13.70 9.22 -11.26
N ASP A 4 14.14 10.24 -12.00
CA ASP A 4 14.64 10.14 -13.39
C ASP A 4 15.80 9.15 -13.55
N GLN A 5 16.73 9.10 -12.59
CA GLN A 5 17.85 8.17 -12.61
C GLN A 5 17.40 6.75 -12.25
N ASP A 6 16.58 6.62 -11.20
CA ASP A 6 16.15 5.32 -10.67
C ASP A 6 15.32 4.52 -11.67
N ILE A 7 14.54 5.20 -12.53
CA ILE A 7 13.73 4.56 -13.57
C ILE A 7 14.29 4.72 -14.99
N HIS A 8 15.50 5.29 -15.13
CA HIS A 8 16.14 5.58 -16.42
C HIS A 8 15.29 6.43 -17.38
N GLN A 9 14.57 7.44 -16.86
CA GLN A 9 13.72 8.32 -17.65
C GLN A 9 14.40 9.66 -17.95
N THR A 10 14.51 9.99 -19.24
CA THR A 10 15.25 11.18 -19.70
C THR A 10 14.48 12.49 -19.56
N LYS A 11 13.14 12.48 -19.65
CA LYS A 11 12.30 13.68 -19.55
C LYS A 11 10.94 13.37 -18.92
N PHE A 12 10.40 14.34 -18.18
CA PHE A 12 9.01 14.40 -17.77
C PHE A 12 8.30 15.55 -18.50
N ARG A 13 6.99 15.42 -18.74
CA ARG A 13 6.17 16.48 -19.34
C ARG A 13 6.13 17.73 -18.47
N ASN A 14 6.05 17.53 -17.15
CA ASN A 14 6.04 18.58 -16.13
C ASN A 14 6.30 17.99 -14.73
N GLU A 15 6.45 18.85 -13.73
CA GLU A 15 6.67 18.45 -12.33
C GLU A 15 5.53 17.64 -11.75
N TYR A 16 4.29 17.87 -12.19
CA TYR A 16 3.15 17.07 -11.77
C TYR A 16 3.31 15.60 -12.16
N GLN A 17 3.65 15.33 -13.43
CA GLN A 17 3.92 13.96 -13.89
C GLN A 17 5.10 13.34 -13.12
N LYS A 18 6.18 14.10 -12.93
CA LYS A 18 7.35 13.63 -12.16
C LYS A 18 6.96 13.22 -10.75
N ALA A 19 6.16 14.03 -10.06
CA ALA A 19 5.67 13.75 -8.72
C ALA A 19 4.75 12.51 -8.70
N SER A 20 3.83 12.38 -9.65
CA SER A 20 2.95 11.20 -9.74
C SER A 20 3.76 9.91 -9.93
N VAL A 21 4.75 9.92 -10.84
CA VAL A 21 5.62 8.77 -11.07
C VAL A 21 6.46 8.45 -9.83
N ASN A 22 6.99 9.47 -9.15
CA ASN A 22 7.77 9.29 -7.93
C ASN A 22 6.92 8.66 -6.80
N LEU A 23 5.65 9.05 -6.66
CA LEU A 23 4.74 8.45 -5.69
C LEU A 23 4.46 6.98 -6.02
N LEU A 24 4.23 6.63 -7.29
CA LEU A 24 4.02 5.25 -7.72
C LEU A 24 5.27 4.39 -7.47
N TYR A 25 6.45 4.90 -7.82
CA TYR A 25 7.72 4.23 -7.57
C TYR A 25 7.94 3.99 -6.07
N THR A 26 7.72 5.03 -5.26
CA THR A 26 7.83 4.93 -3.80
C THR A 26 6.84 3.93 -3.22
N TYR A 27 5.60 3.93 -3.70
CA TYR A 27 4.58 2.96 -3.30
C TYR A 27 5.03 1.52 -3.60
N GLY A 28 5.54 1.25 -4.81
CA GLY A 28 6.07 -0.06 -5.17
C GLY A 28 7.24 -0.48 -4.26
N TRP A 29 8.20 0.42 -4.06
CA TRP A 29 9.38 0.19 -3.22
C TRP A 29 9.04 -0.13 -1.76
N ILE A 30 8.05 0.57 -1.17
CA ILE A 30 7.54 0.29 0.18
C ILE A 30 6.77 -1.04 0.20
N THR A 31 5.96 -1.30 -0.82
CA THR A 31 5.15 -2.53 -0.92
C THR A 31 6.03 -3.77 -0.94
N GLU A 32 7.10 -3.77 -1.73
CA GLU A 32 8.04 -4.91 -1.75
C GLU A 32 8.74 -5.12 -0.40
N ARG A 33 9.19 -4.04 0.26
CA ARG A 33 9.80 -4.15 1.60
C ARG A 33 8.84 -4.67 2.66
N THR A 34 7.60 -4.20 2.62
CA THR A 34 6.59 -4.63 3.60
C THR A 34 6.16 -6.07 3.39
N LYS A 35 6.17 -6.59 2.15
CA LYS A 35 5.96 -8.02 1.87
C LYS A 35 6.99 -8.90 2.59
N GLU A 36 8.26 -8.52 2.60
CA GLU A 36 9.31 -9.27 3.32
C GLU A 36 9.03 -9.33 4.83
N VAL A 37 8.58 -8.22 5.41
CA VAL A 37 8.18 -8.16 6.83
C VAL A 37 6.97 -9.06 7.10
N PHE A 38 5.96 -9.02 6.24
CA PHE A 38 4.75 -9.83 6.40
C PHE A 38 5.03 -11.33 6.20
N ALA A 39 5.94 -11.69 5.30
CA ALA A 39 6.35 -13.07 5.07
C ALA A 39 7.02 -13.69 6.30
N ALA A 40 7.77 -12.91 7.09
CA ALA A 40 8.36 -13.38 8.34
C ALA A 40 7.31 -13.77 9.40
N GLU A 41 6.11 -13.21 9.30
CA GLU A 41 4.98 -13.44 10.21
C GLU A 41 3.89 -14.33 9.58
N ASP A 42 4.15 -14.91 8.40
CA ASP A 42 3.21 -15.74 7.62
C ASP A 42 1.84 -15.08 7.38
N ILE A 43 1.84 -13.77 7.10
CA ILE A 43 0.62 -13.01 6.77
C ILE A 43 0.72 -12.30 5.43
N THR A 44 -0.44 -12.05 4.82
CA THR A 44 -0.55 -11.24 3.60
C THR A 44 -0.74 -9.76 3.93
N PRO A 45 -0.42 -8.84 2.99
CA PRO A 45 -0.75 -7.42 3.15
C PRO A 45 -2.23 -7.17 3.48
N GLN A 46 -3.14 -7.96 2.91
CA GLN A 46 -4.58 -7.88 3.17
C GLN A 46 -4.91 -8.32 4.61
N GLN A 47 -4.32 -9.41 5.11
CA GLN A 47 -4.48 -9.83 6.50
C GLN A 47 -3.92 -8.78 7.46
N PHE A 48 -2.74 -8.23 7.17
CA PHE A 48 -2.19 -7.11 7.94
C PHE A 48 -3.15 -5.91 7.98
N ASN A 49 -3.78 -5.57 6.85
CA ASN A 49 -4.75 -4.50 6.76
C ASN A 49 -5.96 -4.73 7.69
N ILE A 50 -6.48 -5.95 7.73
CA ILE A 50 -7.56 -6.36 8.65
C ILE A 50 -7.08 -6.22 10.10
N LEU A 51 -5.90 -6.74 10.44
CA LEU A 51 -5.32 -6.63 11.79
C LEU A 51 -5.13 -5.17 12.22
N ARG A 52 -4.68 -4.29 11.32
CA ARG A 52 -4.56 -2.85 11.55
C ARG A 52 -5.92 -2.20 11.84
N ILE A 53 -6.96 -2.57 11.08
CA ILE A 53 -8.33 -2.06 11.29
C ILE A 53 -8.87 -2.52 12.64
N LEU A 54 -8.71 -3.80 12.98
CA LEU A 54 -9.15 -4.36 14.26
C LEU A 54 -8.42 -3.71 15.44
N ARG A 55 -7.10 -3.50 15.33
CA ARG A 55 -6.30 -2.81 16.34
C ARG A 55 -6.80 -1.37 16.57
N GLY A 56 -7.08 -0.63 15.50
CA GLY A 56 -7.59 0.74 15.60
C GLY A 56 -9.03 0.85 16.12
N SER A 57 -9.80 -0.24 16.06
CA SER A 57 -11.17 -0.28 16.57
C SER A 57 -11.26 -0.79 18.01
N HIS A 58 -10.24 -1.46 18.54
CA HIS A 58 -10.26 -2.00 19.89
C HIS A 58 -10.59 -0.89 20.93
N PRO A 59 -11.53 -1.12 21.86
CA PRO A 59 -12.25 -2.38 22.15
C PRO A 59 -13.57 -2.57 21.39
N GLN A 60 -13.95 -1.63 20.52
CA GLN A 60 -15.22 -1.68 19.81
C GLN A 60 -15.22 -2.77 18.73
N PRO A 61 -16.22 -3.69 18.75
CA PRO A 61 -16.35 -4.71 17.71
C PRO A 61 -16.71 -4.08 16.37
N LEU A 62 -16.30 -4.73 15.29
CA LEU A 62 -16.67 -4.36 13.92
C LEU A 62 -17.35 -5.54 13.23
N SER A 63 -18.36 -5.23 12.41
CA SER A 63 -18.89 -6.18 11.44
C SER A 63 -17.91 -6.38 10.28
N THR A 64 -18.07 -7.49 9.56
CA THR A 64 -17.27 -7.78 8.35
C THR A 64 -17.46 -6.70 7.28
N LEU A 65 -18.66 -6.12 7.17
CA LEU A 65 -18.95 -4.99 6.27
C LEU A 65 -18.12 -3.76 6.63
N GLN A 66 -18.07 -3.39 7.91
CA GLN A 66 -17.30 -2.23 8.38
C GLN A 66 -15.79 -2.42 8.18
N ILE A 67 -15.30 -3.66 8.27
CA ILE A 67 -13.89 -3.98 7.95
C ILE A 67 -13.63 -3.75 6.47
N ARG A 68 -14.48 -4.29 5.58
CA ARG A 68 -14.36 -4.13 4.12
C ARG A 68 -14.36 -2.66 3.68
N GLU A 69 -15.22 -1.83 4.28
CA GLU A 69 -15.29 -0.39 3.96
C GLU A 69 -13.96 0.34 4.20
N ARG A 70 -13.18 -0.12 5.19
CA ARG A 70 -11.91 0.47 5.64
C ARG A 70 -10.66 -0.17 5.01
N MET A 71 -10.81 -1.23 4.23
CA MET A 71 -9.69 -1.86 3.54
C MET A 71 -9.11 -0.91 2.48
N LEU A 72 -7.80 -0.73 2.54
CA LEU A 72 -7.00 0.02 1.55
C LEU A 72 -7.15 -0.53 0.13
N ASP A 73 -7.13 -1.85 -0.02
CA ASP A 73 -7.39 -2.51 -1.29
C ASP A 73 -8.75 -3.19 -1.23
N LYS A 74 -9.67 -2.69 -2.06
CA LYS A 74 -11.03 -3.20 -2.21
C LYS A 74 -11.07 -4.04 -3.47
N MET A 75 -10.30 -5.13 -3.51
CA MET A 75 -10.56 -6.13 -4.55
C MET A 75 -12.01 -6.59 -4.41
N SER A 76 -12.76 -6.50 -5.51
CA SER A 76 -14.11 -7.03 -5.58
C SER A 76 -14.02 -8.53 -5.44
N ASP A 77 -14.48 -9.07 -4.32
CA ASP A 77 -14.74 -10.50 -4.22
C ASP A 77 -15.77 -10.85 -5.29
N THR A 78 -15.33 -11.54 -6.34
CA THR A 78 -16.18 -12.17 -7.37
C THR A 78 -15.91 -13.66 -7.31
#